data_AF-A0A3A8NL34-F1
#
_entry.id   AF-A0A3A8NL34-F1
#
_cell.length_a   1.000
_cell.length_b   1.000
_cell.length_c   1.000
_cell.angle_alpha   90.00
_cell.angle_beta   90.00
_cell.angle_gamma   90.00
#
_symmetry.space_group_name_H-M   'P 1'
#
loop_
_entity.id
_entity.type
_entity.pdbx_description
1 polymer ?
#
loop_
_entity_poly.entity_id
_entity_poly.type
_entity_poly.pdbx_seq_one_letter_code
_entity_poly.pdbx_strand_id
1 'polypeptide(L)'
;MNAAVLQFHHREAFEHTVTRALAAGAGAGLLQWLTLRLGVPVPLTWLVPAAVVLACARGDRWDRGLLSGLGLLLIGLPYGLGLSPGWTVATSGAAAGALLVRARLNDLGEEGQVAEARPTLVHYGLGGVLGAGLTLAGGVVADILALRLASVATPTLLAAGVVGAIVGLFVGLGAIAAHLGLTADPVEARAEELLPQLSGDFHALSERALSLYRHCGQSLAKLPREPAREELARTLARITRGAVELASEWAGVEAQLEERATAELQAERDSLERSARASTDAVARRQLEVAAASLSEEVERLGDMRQRRERIIARLRAEVALLERARVALLSLRSGQAQLKAAELASLARRFRALSTAQGEEGQAMDAVAAQVTLAQVAPVEAPPPA
;
A
#
# COMPACT_ATOMS: atom_id res chain seq x y z
N MET A 1 6.23 7.42 -20.96
CA MET A 1 6.31 5.94 -20.87
C MET A 1 7.32 5.61 -19.79
N ASN A 2 6.86 5.39 -18.56
CA ASN A 2 7.74 4.99 -17.47
C ASN A 2 8.18 3.55 -17.74
N ALA A 3 9.47 3.31 -17.91
CA ALA A 3 10.01 1.97 -17.93
C ALA A 3 9.65 1.33 -16.57
N ALA A 4 8.71 0.37 -16.59
CA ALA A 4 8.39 -0.41 -15.41
C ALA A 4 9.63 -1.24 -15.08
N VAL A 5 10.51 -0.69 -14.25
CA VAL A 5 11.64 -1.43 -13.72
C VAL A 5 11.04 -2.47 -12.79
N LEU A 6 10.99 -3.72 -13.27
CA LEU A 6 10.68 -4.89 -12.45
C LEU A 6 11.75 -5.01 -11.37
N GLN A 7 11.48 -4.43 -10.20
CA GLN A 7 12.34 -4.55 -9.04
C GLN A 7 11.96 -5.81 -8.27
N PHE A 8 12.96 -6.67 -8.05
CA PHE A 8 12.81 -7.85 -7.22
C PHE A 8 12.85 -7.40 -5.76
N HIS A 9 11.69 -7.37 -5.10
CA HIS A 9 11.62 -7.00 -3.70
C HIS A 9 11.95 -8.22 -2.82
N HIS A 10 12.80 -7.98 -1.82
CA HIS A 10 13.10 -8.90 -0.72
C HIS A 10 13.74 -10.22 -1.18
N ARG A 11 14.89 -10.09 -1.87
CA ARG A 11 15.74 -11.20 -2.34
C ARG A 11 15.95 -12.30 -1.28
N GLU A 12 16.27 -11.92 -0.05
CA GLU A 12 16.50 -12.88 1.05
C GLU A 12 15.24 -13.72 1.36
N ALA A 13 14.06 -13.11 1.33
CA ALA A 13 12.81 -13.82 1.58
C ALA A 13 12.49 -14.83 0.46
N PHE A 14 12.84 -14.49 -0.77
CA PHE A 14 12.73 -15.39 -1.91
C PHE A 14 13.71 -16.56 -1.77
N GLU A 15 14.99 -16.29 -1.49
CA GLU A 15 16.01 -17.34 -1.26
C GLU A 15 15.59 -18.30 -0.14
N HIS A 16 15.02 -17.79 0.96
CA HIS A 16 14.45 -18.62 2.02
C HIS A 16 13.26 -19.47 1.57
N THR A 17 12.43 -18.97 0.66
CA THR A 17 11.29 -19.72 0.12
C THR A 17 11.77 -20.83 -0.80
N VAL A 18 12.74 -20.53 -1.67
CA VAL A 18 13.34 -21.49 -2.60
C VAL A 18 14.10 -22.60 -1.86
N THR A 19 14.87 -22.26 -0.83
CA THR A 19 15.61 -23.25 -0.01
C THR A 19 14.66 -24.18 0.74
N ARG A 20 13.57 -23.66 1.30
CA ARG A 20 12.52 -24.49 1.92
C ARG A 20 11.83 -25.38 0.89
N ALA A 21 11.52 -24.85 -0.28
CA ALA A 21 10.89 -25.61 -1.36
C ALA A 21 11.80 -26.76 -1.84
N LEU A 22 13.11 -26.52 -1.96
CA LEU A 22 14.11 -27.52 -2.30
C LEU A 22 14.17 -28.63 -1.24
N ALA A 23 14.25 -28.26 0.05
CA ALA A 23 14.27 -29.23 1.15
C ALA A 23 12.97 -30.04 1.25
N ALA A 24 11.82 -29.39 1.06
CA ALA A 24 10.51 -30.03 1.05
C ALA A 24 10.37 -30.99 -0.14
N GLY A 25 10.84 -30.59 -1.32
CA GLY A 25 10.90 -31.45 -2.50
C GLY A 25 11.77 -32.69 -2.27
N ALA A 26 12.93 -32.53 -1.64
CA ALA A 26 13.79 -33.65 -1.29
C ALA A 26 13.08 -34.64 -0.35
N GLY A 27 12.42 -34.12 0.70
CA GLY A 27 11.61 -34.91 1.62
C GLY A 27 10.46 -35.63 0.92
N ALA A 28 9.76 -34.97 -0.01
CA ALA A 28 8.69 -35.55 -0.80
C ALA A 28 9.19 -36.67 -1.73
N GLY A 29 10.38 -36.53 -2.31
CA GLY A 29 11.03 -37.59 -3.10
C GLY A 29 11.36 -38.83 -2.26
N LEU A 30 11.91 -38.64 -1.05
CA LEU A 30 12.15 -39.72 -0.10
C LEU A 30 10.85 -40.40 0.34
N LEU A 31 9.81 -39.61 0.60
CA LEU A 31 8.49 -40.12 0.95
C LEU A 31 7.89 -40.91 -0.20
N GLN A 32 8.01 -40.44 -1.45
CA GLN A 32 7.59 -41.19 -2.62
C GLN A 32 8.29 -42.56 -2.69
N TRP A 33 9.62 -42.58 -2.53
CA TRP A 33 10.39 -43.83 -2.52
C TRP A 33 9.89 -44.79 -1.44
N LEU A 34 9.58 -44.31 -0.24
CA LEU A 34 9.03 -45.12 0.84
C LEU A 34 7.64 -45.67 0.48
N THR A 35 6.76 -44.83 -0.07
CA THR A 35 5.39 -45.23 -0.45
C THR A 35 5.39 -46.30 -1.55
N LEU A 36 6.33 -46.22 -2.50
CA LEU A 36 6.55 -47.25 -3.51
C LEU A 36 7.01 -48.58 -2.88
N ARG A 37 7.85 -48.54 -1.84
CA ARG A 37 8.27 -49.74 -1.09
C ARG A 37 7.12 -50.39 -0.32
N LEU A 38 6.16 -49.59 0.13
CA LEU A 38 4.97 -50.03 0.87
C LEU A 38 3.82 -50.47 -0.04
N GLY A 39 3.98 -50.40 -1.37
CA GLY A 39 2.94 -50.80 -2.33
C GLY A 39 1.80 -49.77 -2.49
N VAL A 40 1.98 -48.54 -2.01
CA VAL A 40 1.01 -47.45 -2.14
C VAL A 40 1.62 -46.36 -3.02
N PRO A 41 1.55 -46.47 -4.36
CA PRO A 41 2.23 -45.51 -5.23
C PRO A 41 1.56 -44.14 -5.15
N VAL A 42 2.23 -43.18 -4.52
CA VAL A 42 1.81 -41.77 -4.52
C VAL A 42 2.57 -41.02 -5.62
N PRO A 43 1.90 -40.28 -6.52
CA PRO A 43 2.60 -39.57 -7.59
C PRO A 43 3.44 -38.39 -7.06
N LEU A 44 4.69 -38.30 -7.51
CA LEU A 44 5.61 -37.20 -7.14
C LEU A 44 5.05 -35.82 -7.52
N THR A 45 4.30 -35.79 -8.63
CA THR A 45 3.68 -34.60 -9.20
C THR A 45 2.62 -33.97 -8.29
N TRP A 46 2.07 -34.75 -7.36
CA TRP A 46 1.20 -34.27 -6.29
C TRP A 46 1.99 -34.00 -5.00
N LEU A 47 2.85 -34.94 -4.62
CA LEU A 47 3.59 -34.91 -3.37
C LEU A 47 4.50 -33.68 -3.23
N VAL A 48 5.22 -33.32 -4.30
CA VAL A 48 6.18 -32.20 -4.25
C VAL A 48 5.48 -30.85 -4.13
N PRO A 49 4.52 -30.47 -4.99
CA PRO A 49 3.82 -29.19 -4.84
C PRO A 49 3.12 -29.07 -3.48
N ALA A 50 2.50 -30.15 -2.99
CA ALA A 50 1.87 -30.19 -1.67
C ALA A 50 2.89 -29.97 -0.54
N ALA A 51 4.01 -30.69 -0.55
CA ALA A 51 5.07 -30.53 0.45
C ALA A 51 5.68 -29.13 0.43
N VAL A 52 5.88 -28.54 -0.75
CA VAL A 52 6.39 -27.18 -0.91
C VAL A 52 5.42 -26.17 -0.30
N VAL A 53 4.12 -26.24 -0.63
CA VAL A 53 3.11 -25.34 -0.04
C VAL A 53 3.06 -25.49 1.48
N LEU A 54 3.09 -26.71 2.00
CA LEU A 54 3.12 -26.97 3.46
C LEU A 54 4.35 -26.38 4.14
N ALA A 55 5.54 -26.57 3.57
CA ALA A 55 6.79 -26.04 4.11
C ALA A 55 6.88 -24.50 4.02
N CYS A 56 6.20 -23.92 3.03
CA CYS A 56 6.14 -22.49 2.81
C CYS A 56 4.91 -21.82 3.43
N ALA A 57 4.00 -22.55 4.08
CA ALA A 57 2.83 -21.97 4.74
C ALA A 57 3.27 -21.05 5.89
N ARG A 58 2.96 -19.76 5.76
CA ARG A 58 3.26 -18.71 6.74
C ARG A 58 2.00 -18.01 7.22
N GLY A 59 2.13 -17.19 8.26
CA GLY A 59 1.03 -16.51 8.95
C GLY A 59 0.74 -17.07 10.34
N ASP A 60 -0.44 -16.76 10.85
CA ASP A 60 -0.93 -17.26 12.14
C ASP A 60 -1.27 -18.75 12.08
N ARG A 61 -1.57 -19.37 13.24
CA ARG A 61 -1.89 -20.81 13.30
C ARG A 61 -3.07 -21.17 12.38
N TRP A 62 -4.09 -20.31 12.34
CA TRP A 62 -5.25 -20.47 11.46
C TRP A 62 -4.90 -20.29 9.98
N ASP A 63 -4.13 -19.24 9.64
CA ASP A 63 -3.64 -19.02 8.27
C ASP A 63 -2.84 -20.21 7.76
N ARG A 64 -1.92 -20.74 8.58
CA ARG A 64 -1.13 -21.92 8.22
C ARG A 64 -2.00 -23.16 8.07
N GLY A 65 -2.95 -23.38 8.98
CA GLY A 65 -3.88 -24.51 8.89
C GLY A 65 -4.72 -24.46 7.62
N LEU A 66 -5.27 -23.28 7.30
CA LEU A 66 -6.08 -23.06 6.11
C LEU A 66 -5.24 -23.21 4.84
N LEU A 67 -4.05 -22.60 4.77
CA LEU A 67 -3.14 -22.77 3.63
C LEU A 67 -2.70 -24.21 3.43
N SER A 68 -2.45 -24.93 4.53
CA SER A 68 -2.06 -26.34 4.50
C SER A 68 -3.19 -27.22 3.98
N GLY A 69 -4.40 -27.05 4.51
CA GLY A 69 -5.59 -27.79 4.06
C GLY A 69 -5.94 -27.50 2.61
N LEU A 70 -5.89 -26.22 2.22
CA LEU A 70 -6.20 -25.78 0.87
C LEU A 70 -5.10 -26.18 -0.12
N GLY A 71 -3.84 -26.21 0.31
CA GLY A 71 -2.72 -26.78 -0.45
C GLY A 71 -2.92 -28.25 -0.76
N LEU A 72 -3.25 -29.07 0.24
CA LEU A 72 -3.53 -30.49 0.03
C LEU A 72 -4.75 -30.73 -0.86
N LEU A 73 -5.83 -29.96 -0.63
CA LEU A 73 -7.08 -30.11 -1.36
C LEU A 73 -6.96 -29.67 -2.82
N LEU A 74 -6.48 -28.44 -3.10
CA LEU A 74 -6.40 -27.92 -4.47
C LEU A 74 -5.39 -28.69 -5.32
N ILE A 75 -4.28 -29.13 -4.73
CA ILE A 75 -3.25 -29.90 -5.45
C ILE A 75 -3.74 -31.34 -5.67
N GLY A 76 -4.52 -31.91 -4.75
CA GLY A 76 -5.11 -33.25 -4.89
C GLY A 76 -6.32 -33.37 -5.80
N LEU A 77 -7.07 -32.27 -5.97
CA LEU A 77 -8.32 -32.25 -6.74
C LEU A 77 -8.14 -32.68 -8.21
N PRO A 78 -7.13 -32.21 -8.97
CA PRO A 78 -6.84 -32.69 -10.33
C PRO A 78 -6.70 -34.21 -10.45
N TYR A 79 -6.07 -34.84 -9.45
CA TYR A 79 -5.88 -36.29 -9.40
C TYR A 79 -7.21 -37.01 -9.11
N GLY A 80 -7.99 -36.51 -8.14
CA GLY A 80 -9.32 -37.05 -7.82
C GLY A 80 -10.33 -36.93 -8.97
N LEU A 81 -10.16 -35.92 -9.83
CA LEU A 81 -10.98 -35.73 -11.05
C LEU A 81 -10.51 -36.57 -12.24
N GLY A 82 -9.39 -37.30 -12.12
CA GLY A 82 -8.88 -38.14 -13.20
C GLY A 82 -8.37 -37.35 -14.42
N LEU A 83 -7.82 -36.15 -14.22
CA LEU A 83 -7.23 -35.38 -15.31
C LEU A 83 -6.00 -36.10 -15.90
N SER A 84 -5.67 -35.80 -17.17
CA SER A 84 -4.47 -36.36 -17.78
C SER A 84 -3.20 -35.97 -16.99
N PRO A 85 -2.11 -36.75 -17.08
CA PRO A 85 -0.91 -36.49 -16.28
C PRO A 85 -0.34 -35.08 -16.45
N GLY A 86 -0.29 -34.58 -17.70
CA GLY A 86 0.18 -33.22 -17.99
C GLY A 86 -0.71 -32.14 -17.37
N TRP A 87 -2.04 -32.28 -17.49
CA TRP A 87 -2.98 -31.35 -16.87
C TRP A 87 -2.95 -31.41 -15.34
N THR A 88 -2.78 -32.60 -14.77
CA THR A 88 -2.62 -32.79 -13.32
C THR A 88 -1.40 -32.05 -12.78
N VAL A 89 -0.26 -32.16 -13.46
CA VAL A 89 0.98 -31.45 -13.09
C VAL A 89 0.80 -29.94 -13.23
N ALA A 90 0.24 -29.49 -14.36
CA ALA A 90 0.04 -28.07 -14.64
C ALA A 90 -0.89 -27.41 -13.62
N THR A 91 -2.02 -28.03 -13.31
CA THR A 91 -3.03 -27.51 -12.36
C THR A 91 -2.53 -27.56 -10.92
N SER A 92 -1.84 -28.63 -10.52
CA SER A 92 -1.14 -28.74 -9.23
C SER A 92 -0.08 -27.65 -9.06
N GLY A 93 0.73 -27.45 -10.10
CA GLY A 93 1.75 -26.40 -10.14
C GLY A 93 1.14 -25.01 -10.09
N ALA A 94 0.03 -24.77 -10.81
CA ALA A 94 -0.70 -23.51 -10.77
C ALA A 94 -1.26 -23.21 -9.38
N ALA A 95 -1.90 -24.20 -8.76
CA ALA A 95 -2.42 -24.07 -7.39
C ALA A 95 -1.27 -23.77 -6.42
N ALA A 96 -0.16 -24.51 -6.49
CA ALA A 96 1.01 -24.25 -5.64
C ALA A 96 1.58 -22.85 -5.84
N GLY A 97 1.75 -22.38 -7.09
CA GLY A 97 2.24 -21.04 -7.37
C GLY A 97 1.33 -19.94 -6.83
N ALA A 98 0.01 -20.06 -7.02
CA ALA A 98 -0.97 -19.13 -6.44
C ALA A 98 -0.97 -19.16 -4.90
N LEU A 99 -0.79 -20.33 -4.29
CA LEU A 99 -0.72 -20.47 -2.84
C LEU A 99 0.58 -19.97 -2.24
N LEU A 100 1.69 -20.02 -2.96
CA LEU A 100 2.94 -19.40 -2.54
C LEU A 100 2.81 -17.86 -2.51
N VAL A 101 2.06 -17.27 -3.44
CA VAL A 101 1.68 -15.85 -3.38
C VAL A 101 0.84 -15.54 -2.14
N ARG A 102 -0.17 -16.38 -1.83
CA ARG A 102 -0.98 -16.22 -0.60
C ARG A 102 -0.15 -16.43 0.67
N ALA A 103 0.74 -17.41 0.69
CA ALA A 103 1.60 -17.68 1.83
C ALA A 103 2.52 -16.50 2.12
N ARG A 104 3.00 -15.82 1.08
CA ARG A 104 3.76 -14.58 1.22
C ARG A 104 2.92 -13.45 1.78
N LEU A 105 1.69 -13.27 1.29
CA LEU A 105 0.74 -12.31 1.87
C LEU A 105 0.48 -12.55 3.35
N ASN A 106 0.28 -13.80 3.75
CA ASN A 106 0.06 -14.16 5.14
C ASN A 106 1.32 -13.95 6.00
N ASP A 107 2.52 -13.98 5.44
CA ASP A 107 3.75 -13.59 6.16
C ASP A 107 3.78 -12.09 6.44
N LEU A 108 3.25 -11.30 5.52
CA LEU A 108 3.30 -9.85 5.51
C LEU A 108 2.14 -9.19 6.28
N GLY A 109 0.98 -9.86 6.31
CA GLY A 109 -0.28 -9.38 6.88
C GLY A 109 -1.16 -8.66 5.86
N GLU A 110 -2.48 -8.86 5.97
CA GLU A 110 -3.45 -8.34 4.98
C GLU A 110 -3.55 -6.80 5.00
N GLU A 111 -3.30 -6.18 6.16
CA GLU A 111 -3.47 -4.74 6.37
C GLU A 111 -2.20 -4.03 6.94
N GLY A 112 -1.14 -4.78 7.24
CA GLY A 112 0.02 -4.33 8.04
C GLY A 112 1.19 -3.72 7.30
N GLN A 113 0.99 -3.37 6.03
CA GLN A 113 2.07 -2.92 5.15
C GLN A 113 1.84 -1.47 4.73
N VAL A 114 2.62 -0.59 5.36
CA VAL A 114 2.85 0.77 4.92
C VAL A 114 4.05 0.73 3.98
N ALA A 115 3.91 1.26 2.77
CA ALA A 115 4.96 1.36 1.76
C ALA A 115 5.49 0.02 1.19
N GLU A 116 4.69 -1.06 1.19
CA GLU A 116 5.00 -2.27 0.43
C GLU A 116 3.89 -2.61 -0.58
N ALA A 117 4.32 -3.10 -1.75
CA ALA A 117 3.46 -3.48 -2.86
C ALA A 117 2.48 -4.60 -2.45
N ARG A 118 1.18 -4.36 -2.62
CA ARG A 118 0.16 -5.40 -2.38
C ARG A 118 0.05 -6.31 -3.61
N PRO A 119 0.15 -7.64 -3.45
CA PRO A 119 -0.11 -8.55 -4.55
C PRO A 119 -1.60 -8.57 -4.90
N THR A 120 -1.89 -8.20 -6.14
CA THR A 120 -3.20 -8.17 -6.78
C THR A 120 -3.56 -9.53 -7.39
N LEU A 121 -4.77 -9.66 -7.94
CA LEU A 121 -5.18 -10.84 -8.74
C LEU A 121 -4.19 -11.17 -9.87
N VAL A 122 -3.49 -10.17 -10.40
CA VAL A 122 -2.43 -10.37 -11.42
C VAL A 122 -1.28 -11.20 -10.86
N HIS A 123 -0.90 -11.03 -9.60
CA HIS A 123 0.18 -11.79 -8.97
C HIS A 123 -0.23 -13.25 -8.77
N TYR A 124 -1.50 -13.50 -8.41
CA TYR A 124 -2.05 -14.85 -8.34
C TYR A 124 -2.08 -15.54 -9.70
N GLY A 125 -2.55 -14.82 -10.73
CA GLY A 125 -2.56 -15.33 -12.10
C GLY A 125 -1.14 -15.63 -12.60
N LEU A 126 -0.21 -14.70 -12.41
CA LEU A 126 1.19 -14.87 -12.78
C LEU A 126 1.85 -16.02 -12.00
N GLY A 127 1.60 -16.10 -10.69
CA GLY A 127 2.06 -17.19 -9.84
C GLY A 127 1.52 -18.54 -10.30
N GLY A 128 0.25 -18.59 -10.70
CA GLY A 128 -0.36 -19.79 -11.28
C GLY A 128 0.26 -20.19 -12.63
N VAL A 129 0.44 -19.24 -13.55
CA VAL A 129 1.06 -19.51 -14.86
C VAL A 129 2.52 -19.95 -14.71
N LEU A 130 3.31 -19.24 -13.90
CA LEU A 130 4.71 -19.59 -13.62
C LEU A 130 4.79 -20.93 -12.89
N GLY A 131 3.93 -21.15 -11.89
CA GLY A 131 3.85 -22.40 -11.16
C GLY A 131 3.56 -23.59 -12.08
N ALA A 132 2.58 -23.47 -12.98
CA ALA A 132 2.27 -24.51 -13.97
C ALA A 132 3.46 -24.81 -14.89
N GLY A 133 4.00 -23.77 -15.54
CA GLY A 133 5.08 -23.90 -16.52
C GLY A 133 6.37 -24.43 -15.90
N LEU A 134 6.78 -23.90 -14.73
CA LEU A 134 7.99 -24.33 -14.05
C LEU A 134 7.86 -25.74 -13.49
N THR A 135 6.70 -26.13 -12.95
CA THR A 135 6.49 -27.51 -12.46
C THR A 135 6.55 -28.52 -13.60
N LEU A 136 5.97 -28.21 -14.77
CA LEU A 136 6.08 -29.04 -15.97
C LEU A 136 7.54 -29.18 -16.43
N ALA A 137 8.27 -28.06 -16.52
CA ALA A 137 9.69 -28.07 -16.87
C ALA A 137 10.53 -28.87 -15.87
N GLY A 138 10.25 -28.68 -14.57
CA GLY A 138 10.91 -29.42 -13.48
C GLY A 138 10.69 -30.93 -13.58
N GLY A 139 9.49 -31.37 -13.99
CA GLY A 139 9.20 -32.78 -14.26
C GLY A 139 10.08 -33.37 -15.36
N VAL A 140 10.20 -32.67 -16.50
CA VAL A 140 11.07 -33.10 -17.61
C VAL A 140 12.54 -33.18 -17.19
N VAL A 141 13.03 -32.18 -16.45
CA VAL A 141 14.40 -32.17 -15.94
C VAL A 141 14.62 -33.31 -14.94
N ALA A 142 13.65 -33.55 -14.07
CA ALA A 142 13.67 -34.63 -13.09
C ALA A 142 13.75 -36.01 -13.75
N ASP A 143 13.00 -36.25 -14.83
CA ASP A 143 13.05 -37.51 -15.58
C ASP A 143 14.42 -37.74 -16.24
N ILE A 144 14.96 -36.71 -16.89
CA ILE A 144 16.30 -36.77 -17.49
C ILE A 144 17.34 -37.06 -16.41
N LEU A 145 17.27 -36.38 -15.27
CA LEU A 145 18.22 -36.59 -14.19
C LEU A 145 18.09 -37.97 -13.56
N ALA A 146 16.86 -38.47 -13.36
CA ALA A 146 16.63 -39.80 -12.81
C ALA A 146 17.30 -40.88 -13.68
N LEU A 147 17.18 -40.77 -15.01
CA LEU A 147 17.86 -41.66 -15.96
C LEU A 147 19.39 -41.58 -15.84
N ARG A 148 19.94 -40.37 -15.68
CA ARG A 148 21.39 -40.17 -15.50
C ARG A 148 21.89 -40.73 -14.16
N LEU A 149 21.18 -40.48 -13.06
CA LEU A 149 21.56 -41.01 -11.74
C LEU A 149 21.51 -42.54 -11.71
N ALA A 150 20.54 -43.15 -12.41
CA ALA A 150 20.48 -44.59 -12.60
C ALA A 150 21.69 -45.12 -13.38
N SER A 151 22.15 -44.40 -14.42
CA SER A 151 23.32 -44.80 -15.21
C SER A 151 24.65 -44.81 -14.43
N VAL A 152 24.74 -44.04 -13.34
CA VAL A 152 25.92 -43.96 -12.46
C VAL A 152 25.76 -44.86 -11.22
N ALA A 153 24.76 -45.76 -11.21
CA ALA A 153 24.45 -46.66 -10.09
C ALA A 153 24.24 -45.93 -8.74
N THR A 154 23.67 -44.73 -8.79
CA THR A 154 23.37 -43.94 -7.59
C THR A 154 22.38 -44.69 -6.69
N PRO A 155 22.59 -44.74 -5.36
CA PRO A 155 21.62 -45.34 -4.44
C PRO A 155 20.22 -44.75 -4.64
N THR A 156 19.21 -45.62 -4.82
CA THR A 156 17.84 -45.20 -5.16
C THR A 156 17.23 -44.18 -4.18
N LEU A 157 17.61 -44.25 -2.90
CA LEU A 157 17.20 -43.31 -1.88
C LEU A 157 17.77 -41.90 -2.14
N LEU A 158 19.07 -41.80 -2.46
CA LEU A 158 19.71 -40.53 -2.79
C LEU A 158 19.14 -39.97 -4.09
N ALA A 159 18.95 -40.82 -5.09
CA ALA A 159 18.34 -40.43 -6.36
C ALA A 159 16.93 -39.85 -6.18
N ALA A 160 16.09 -40.50 -5.38
CA ALA A 160 14.75 -40.02 -5.07
C ALA A 160 14.76 -38.65 -4.38
N GLY A 161 15.66 -38.45 -3.41
CA GLY A 161 15.85 -37.16 -2.76
C GLY A 161 16.28 -36.05 -3.72
N VAL A 162 17.25 -36.32 -4.60
CA VAL A 162 17.76 -35.32 -5.57
C VAL A 162 16.69 -34.98 -6.61
N VAL A 163 15.99 -35.97 -7.15
CA VAL A 163 14.90 -35.78 -8.12
C VAL A 163 13.78 -34.94 -7.50
N GLY A 164 13.36 -35.27 -6.27
CA GLY A 164 12.37 -34.50 -5.53
C GLY A 164 12.84 -33.06 -5.26
N ALA A 165 14.11 -32.87 -4.90
CA ALA A 165 14.69 -31.54 -4.63
C ALA A 165 14.61 -30.62 -5.85
N ILE A 166 14.85 -31.16 -7.05
CA ILE A 166 14.79 -30.39 -8.30
C ILE A 166 13.36 -30.01 -8.64
N VAL A 167 12.41 -30.93 -8.54
CA VAL A 167 10.99 -30.56 -8.75
C VAL A 167 10.59 -29.50 -7.72
N GLY A 168 11.03 -29.64 -6.46
CA GLY A 168 10.77 -28.67 -5.40
C GLY A 168 11.38 -27.29 -5.68
N LEU A 169 12.59 -27.25 -6.26
CA LEU A 169 13.23 -26.01 -6.72
C LEU A 169 12.36 -25.31 -7.77
N PHE A 170 11.93 -26.03 -8.81
CA PHE A 170 11.11 -25.46 -9.89
C PHE A 170 9.75 -24.97 -9.38
N VAL A 171 9.09 -25.71 -8.48
CA VAL A 171 7.86 -25.25 -7.82
C VAL A 171 8.13 -23.99 -6.99
N GLY A 172 9.23 -23.97 -6.22
CA GLY A 172 9.65 -22.82 -5.41
C GLY A 172 9.95 -21.57 -6.23
N LEU A 173 10.52 -21.71 -7.43
CA LEU A 173 10.71 -20.61 -8.38
C LEU A 173 9.36 -20.03 -8.86
N GLY A 174 8.27 -20.80 -8.82
CA GLY A 174 6.92 -20.28 -9.05
C GLY A 174 6.50 -19.17 -8.07
N ALA A 175 7.15 -19.08 -6.91
CA ALA A 175 6.92 -17.99 -5.94
C ALA A 175 7.46 -16.63 -6.42
N ILE A 176 8.21 -16.54 -7.53
CA ILE A 176 8.74 -15.26 -8.05
C ILE A 176 7.64 -14.20 -8.16
N ALA A 177 6.44 -14.58 -8.61
CA ALA A 177 5.31 -13.66 -8.72
C ALA A 177 4.95 -12.97 -7.40
N ALA A 178 5.21 -13.59 -6.25
CA ALA A 178 4.99 -13.02 -4.92
C ALA A 178 6.05 -11.97 -4.51
N HIS A 179 7.16 -11.91 -5.24
CA HIS A 179 8.31 -11.03 -4.98
C HIS A 179 8.47 -9.93 -6.05
N LEU A 180 7.65 -9.96 -7.10
CA LEU A 180 7.58 -8.89 -8.08
C LEU A 180 6.70 -7.77 -7.51
N GLY A 181 7.27 -6.58 -7.29
CA GLY A 181 6.49 -5.39 -6.96
C GLY A 181 5.79 -4.87 -8.22
N LEU A 182 4.65 -5.45 -8.61
CA LEU A 182 3.92 -5.01 -9.81
C LEU A 182 3.03 -3.78 -9.53
N THR A 183 2.79 -3.44 -8.26
CA THR A 183 1.93 -2.31 -7.88
C THR A 183 2.54 -1.51 -6.74
N ALA A 184 2.71 -0.20 -6.95
CA ALA A 184 3.05 0.73 -5.87
C ALA A 184 1.95 0.73 -4.80
N ASP A 185 2.33 0.99 -3.54
CA ASP A 185 1.37 1.22 -2.45
C ASP A 185 0.36 2.28 -2.90
N PRO A 186 -0.97 2.06 -2.77
CA PRO A 186 -1.97 3.02 -3.23
C PRO A 186 -1.80 4.42 -2.65
N VAL A 187 -1.28 4.56 -1.42
CA VAL A 187 -0.99 5.87 -0.83
C VAL A 187 0.20 6.52 -1.52
N GLU A 188 1.27 5.77 -1.77
CA GLU A 188 2.45 6.28 -2.47
C GLU A 188 2.14 6.63 -3.92
N ALA A 189 1.43 5.76 -4.64
CA ALA A 189 1.02 6.00 -6.02
C ALA A 189 0.20 7.29 -6.13
N ARG A 190 -0.74 7.50 -5.20
CA ARG A 190 -1.54 8.72 -5.16
C ARG A 190 -0.72 9.96 -4.81
N ALA A 191 0.22 9.83 -3.87
CA ALA A 191 1.14 10.92 -3.53
C ALA A 191 2.05 11.30 -4.70
N GLU A 192 2.64 10.31 -5.38
CA GLU A 192 3.52 10.52 -6.54
C GLU A 192 2.77 11.09 -7.75
N GLU A 193 1.48 10.76 -7.91
CA GLU A 193 0.62 11.36 -8.93
C GLU A 193 0.36 12.86 -8.66
N LEU A 194 0.14 13.21 -7.39
CA LEU A 194 -0.27 14.56 -6.99
C LEU A 194 0.91 15.51 -6.76
N LEU A 195 2.04 15.01 -6.26
CA LEU A 195 3.22 15.82 -5.94
C LEU A 195 3.66 16.77 -7.06
N PRO A 196 3.74 16.35 -8.35
CA PRO A 196 4.12 17.25 -9.44
C PRO A 196 3.16 18.42 -9.69
N GLN A 197 1.92 18.33 -9.18
CA GLN A 197 0.90 19.36 -9.32
C GLN A 197 0.92 20.36 -8.16
N LEU A 198 1.61 20.03 -7.06
CA LEU A 198 1.74 20.89 -5.89
C LEU A 198 2.92 21.84 -6.06
N SER A 199 2.83 23.02 -5.45
CA SER A 199 3.94 23.98 -5.38
C SER A 199 4.17 24.48 -3.94
N GLY A 200 5.26 25.21 -3.74
CA GLY A 200 5.57 25.87 -2.47
C GLY A 200 5.54 24.96 -1.23
N ASP A 201 4.88 25.45 -0.18
CA ASP A 201 4.77 24.77 1.12
C ASP A 201 3.98 23.45 1.03
N PHE A 202 2.95 23.39 0.17
CA PHE A 202 2.14 22.18 -0.01
C PHE A 202 2.97 21.03 -0.58
N HIS A 203 3.83 21.32 -1.58
CA HIS A 203 4.77 20.34 -2.12
C HIS A 203 5.72 19.85 -1.04
N ALA A 204 6.43 20.77 -0.36
CA ALA A 204 7.44 20.44 0.64
C ALA A 204 6.88 19.60 1.80
N LEU A 205 5.68 19.94 2.29
CA LEU A 205 5.03 19.21 3.38
C LEU A 205 4.50 17.85 2.94
N SER A 206 3.93 17.74 1.73
CA SER A 206 3.43 16.46 1.19
C SER A 206 4.57 15.49 0.88
N GLU A 207 5.68 15.99 0.33
CA GLU A 207 6.89 15.21 0.09
C GLU A 207 7.47 14.72 1.43
N ARG A 208 7.50 15.60 2.44
CA ARG A 208 7.93 15.23 3.79
C ARG A 208 7.01 14.16 4.38
N ALA A 209 5.69 14.30 4.28
CA ALA A 209 4.73 13.30 4.74
C ALA A 209 4.97 11.93 4.09
N LEU A 210 5.16 11.89 2.76
CA LEU A 210 5.48 10.67 2.03
C LEU A 210 6.80 10.03 2.48
N SER A 211 7.84 10.85 2.68
CA SER A 211 9.13 10.34 3.19
C SER A 211 9.01 9.73 4.58
N LEU A 212 8.21 10.33 5.46
CA LEU A 212 7.97 9.84 6.82
C LEU A 212 7.13 8.57 6.83
N TYR A 213 6.13 8.51 5.96
CA TYR A 213 5.33 7.31 5.72
C TYR A 213 6.23 6.13 5.33
N ARG A 214 7.13 6.31 4.35
CA ARG A 214 8.13 5.31 3.94
C ARG A 214 9.01 4.85 5.10
N HIS A 215 9.56 5.79 5.88
CA HIS A 215 10.40 5.46 7.03
C HIS A 215 9.64 4.72 8.14
N CYS A 216 8.38 5.09 8.39
CA CYS A 216 7.52 4.37 9.32
C CYS A 216 7.25 2.95 8.82
N GLY A 217 6.99 2.76 7.52
CA GLY A 217 6.81 1.44 6.90
C GLY A 217 8.03 0.53 7.07
N GLN A 218 9.21 1.04 6.76
CA GLN A 218 10.48 0.32 6.97
C GLN A 218 10.71 -0.06 8.44
N SER A 219 10.21 0.75 9.39
CA SER A 219 10.33 0.47 10.82
C SER A 219 9.29 -0.55 11.28
N LEU A 220 8.06 -0.45 10.80
CA LEU A 220 6.97 -1.40 11.04
C LEU A 220 7.29 -2.80 10.51
N ALA A 221 7.91 -2.89 9.33
CA ALA A 221 8.30 -4.15 8.71
C ALA A 221 9.23 -4.99 9.60
N LYS A 222 10.00 -4.35 10.49
CA LYS A 222 10.94 -5.00 11.42
C LYS A 222 10.28 -5.46 12.73
N LEU A 223 9.03 -5.06 12.98
CA LEU A 223 8.29 -5.42 14.18
C LEU A 223 7.48 -6.71 13.96
N PRO A 224 7.25 -7.51 15.01
CA PRO A 224 6.47 -8.73 14.91
C PRO A 224 5.06 -8.44 14.35
N ARG A 225 4.48 -9.44 13.68
CA ARG A 225 3.12 -9.33 13.14
C ARG A 225 2.13 -9.40 14.29
N GLU A 226 1.39 -8.32 14.49
CA GLU A 226 0.38 -8.16 15.53
C GLU A 226 -0.77 -7.29 15.00
N PRO A 227 -2.01 -7.48 15.49
CA PRO A 227 -3.16 -6.68 15.03
C PRO A 227 -2.96 -5.17 15.26
N ALA A 228 -2.23 -4.81 16.31
CA ALA A 228 -1.88 -3.42 16.58
C ALA A 228 -0.96 -2.80 15.52
N ARG A 229 -0.08 -3.61 14.90
CA ARG A 229 0.78 -3.17 13.79
C ARG A 229 -0.07 -2.84 12.56
N GLU A 230 -1.08 -3.65 12.30
CA GLU A 230 -2.03 -3.43 11.19
C GLU A 230 -2.92 -2.21 11.41
N GLU A 231 -3.38 -1.98 12.65
CA GLU A 231 -4.11 -0.76 13.01
C GLU A 231 -3.25 0.51 12.86
N LEU A 232 -1.99 0.46 13.32
CA LEU A 232 -1.07 1.58 13.18
C LEU A 232 -0.74 1.86 11.70
N ALA A 233 -0.49 0.80 10.92
CA ALA A 233 -0.26 0.90 9.48
C ALA A 233 -1.42 1.62 8.76
N ARG A 234 -2.66 1.21 9.04
CA ARG A 234 -3.86 1.85 8.49
C ARG A 234 -4.00 3.31 8.94
N THR A 235 -3.65 3.61 10.18
CA THR A 235 -3.70 4.99 10.70
C THR A 235 -2.68 5.88 9.99
N LEU A 236 -1.45 5.41 9.81
CA LEU A 236 -0.43 6.14 9.06
C LEU A 236 -0.82 6.35 7.60
N ALA A 237 -1.34 5.32 6.94
CA ALA A 237 -1.83 5.40 5.56
C ALA A 237 -2.95 6.45 5.43
N ARG A 238 -3.87 6.50 6.40
CA ARG A 238 -4.95 7.49 6.42
C ARG A 238 -4.42 8.91 6.61
N ILE A 239 -3.50 9.12 7.56
CA ILE A 239 -2.90 10.45 7.81
C ILE A 239 -2.17 10.94 6.55
N THR A 240 -1.30 10.11 5.96
CA THR A 240 -0.55 10.49 4.75
C THR A 240 -1.47 10.75 3.57
N ARG A 241 -2.51 9.93 3.37
CA ARG A 241 -3.50 10.16 2.32
C ARG A 241 -4.25 11.47 2.55
N GLY A 242 -4.71 11.73 3.77
CA GLY A 242 -5.38 12.97 4.14
C GLY A 242 -4.52 14.19 3.87
N ALA A 243 -3.23 14.15 4.23
CA ALA A 243 -2.27 15.22 3.97
C ALA A 243 -2.15 15.56 2.48
N VAL A 244 -2.00 14.53 1.65
CA VAL A 244 -1.82 14.67 0.19
C VAL A 244 -3.13 15.12 -0.47
N GLU A 245 -4.28 14.56 -0.08
CA GLU A 245 -5.59 14.96 -0.62
C GLU A 245 -5.90 16.41 -0.26
N LEU A 246 -5.68 16.80 1.00
CA LEU A 246 -5.84 18.17 1.48
C LEU A 246 -4.95 19.16 0.72
N ALA A 247 -3.69 18.80 0.48
CA ALA A 247 -2.78 19.62 -0.33
C ALA A 247 -3.27 19.75 -1.78
N SER A 248 -3.80 18.68 -2.38
CA SER A 248 -4.28 18.68 -3.76
C SER A 248 -5.54 19.52 -3.96
N GLU A 249 -6.44 19.55 -2.99
CA GLU A 249 -7.64 20.39 -3.03
C GLU A 249 -7.29 21.88 -3.08
N TRP A 250 -6.18 22.28 -2.44
CA TRP A 250 -5.75 23.67 -2.32
C TRP A 250 -4.70 24.10 -3.35
N ALA A 251 -4.07 23.16 -4.06
CA ALA A 251 -3.09 23.46 -5.10
C ALA A 251 -3.67 24.31 -6.24
N GLY A 252 -4.94 24.08 -6.62
CA GLY A 252 -5.62 24.88 -7.63
C GLY A 252 -5.93 26.31 -7.19
N VAL A 253 -6.10 26.53 -5.88
CA VAL A 253 -6.43 27.84 -5.30
C VAL A 253 -5.17 28.70 -5.12
N GLU A 254 -4.02 28.10 -4.80
CA GLU A 254 -2.77 28.85 -4.60
C GLU A 254 -2.31 29.58 -5.88
N ALA A 255 -2.50 28.97 -7.05
CA ALA A 255 -2.19 29.62 -8.34
C ALA A 255 -3.03 30.88 -8.58
N GLN A 256 -4.20 31.02 -7.95
CA GLN A 256 -5.09 32.18 -8.06
C GLN A 256 -4.83 33.24 -6.98
N LEU A 257 -4.12 32.88 -5.90
CA LEU A 257 -3.85 33.75 -4.75
C LEU A 257 -2.54 34.54 -4.86
N GLU A 258 -1.98 34.68 -6.07
CA GLU A 258 -0.73 35.41 -6.27
C GLU A 258 -0.80 36.81 -5.63
N GLU A 259 0.25 37.15 -4.86
CA GLU A 259 0.31 38.39 -4.09
C GLU A 259 0.20 39.64 -4.98
N ARG A 260 0.62 39.52 -6.24
CA ARG A 260 0.49 40.54 -7.28
C ARG A 260 -0.97 40.85 -7.62
N ALA A 261 -1.82 39.84 -7.73
CA ALA A 261 -3.23 40.02 -8.06
C ALA A 261 -3.96 40.86 -6.99
N THR A 262 -3.63 40.65 -5.71
CA THR A 262 -4.24 41.45 -4.62
C THR A 262 -3.75 42.90 -4.63
N ALA A 263 -2.46 43.14 -4.87
CA ALA A 263 -1.91 44.49 -4.95
C ALA A 263 -2.47 45.27 -6.16
N GLU A 264 -2.63 44.59 -7.30
CA GLU A 264 -3.23 45.15 -8.51
C GLU A 264 -4.71 45.51 -8.29
N LEU A 265 -5.51 44.61 -7.72
CA LEU A 265 -6.92 44.89 -7.40
C LEU A 265 -7.09 46.04 -6.39
N GLN A 266 -6.22 46.12 -5.39
CA GLN A 266 -6.20 47.25 -4.44
C GLN A 266 -5.86 48.57 -5.14
N ALA A 267 -4.84 48.57 -6.01
CA ALA A 267 -4.45 49.75 -6.77
C ALA A 267 -5.56 50.20 -7.75
N GLU A 268 -6.26 49.26 -8.37
CA GLU A 268 -7.38 49.53 -9.28
C GLU A 268 -8.58 50.09 -8.51
N ARG A 269 -8.93 49.52 -7.35
CA ARG A 269 -9.95 50.08 -6.45
C ARG A 269 -9.61 51.51 -6.06
N ASP A 270 -8.39 51.76 -5.61
CA ASP A 270 -7.95 53.10 -5.20
C ASP A 270 -7.93 54.09 -6.37
N SER A 271 -7.72 53.61 -7.60
CA SER A 271 -7.85 54.39 -8.83
C SER A 271 -9.30 54.75 -9.15
N LEU A 272 -10.23 53.79 -9.02
CA LEU A 272 -11.67 54.01 -9.23
C LEU A 272 -12.24 54.98 -8.19
N GLU A 273 -11.85 54.86 -6.92
CA GLU A 273 -12.27 55.80 -5.88
C GLU A 273 -11.76 57.22 -6.14
N ARG A 274 -10.49 57.36 -6.55
CA ARG A 274 -9.94 58.67 -6.93
C ARG A 274 -10.67 59.25 -8.14
N SER A 275 -10.99 58.42 -9.13
CA SER A 275 -11.73 58.83 -10.33
C SER A 275 -13.17 59.24 -10.00
N ALA A 276 -13.84 58.51 -9.08
CA ALA A 276 -15.17 58.86 -8.59
C ALA A 276 -15.17 60.24 -7.90
N ARG A 277 -14.18 60.51 -7.05
CA ARG A 277 -14.03 61.81 -6.37
C ARG A 277 -13.74 62.97 -7.32
N ALA A 278 -13.05 62.71 -8.43
CA ALA A 278 -12.72 63.72 -9.43
C ALA A 278 -13.85 63.96 -10.46
N SER A 279 -14.81 63.04 -10.57
CA SER A 279 -15.91 63.13 -11.54
C SER A 279 -16.96 64.17 -11.14
N THR A 280 -17.35 65.01 -12.08
CA THR A 280 -18.39 66.03 -11.91
C THR A 280 -19.79 65.51 -12.27
N ASP A 281 -19.89 64.45 -13.08
CA ASP A 281 -21.15 63.80 -13.44
C ASP A 281 -21.59 62.82 -12.35
N ALA A 282 -22.79 63.04 -11.82
CA ALA A 282 -23.38 62.23 -10.76
C ALA A 282 -23.62 60.77 -11.18
N VAL A 283 -23.95 60.51 -12.46
CA VAL A 283 -24.19 59.14 -12.95
C VAL A 283 -22.87 58.40 -13.05
N ALA A 284 -21.86 59.00 -13.69
CA ALA A 284 -20.53 58.43 -13.80
C ALA A 284 -19.89 58.18 -12.41
N ARG A 285 -20.01 59.13 -11.48
CA ARG A 285 -19.52 58.96 -10.10
C ARG A 285 -20.15 57.74 -9.43
N ARG A 286 -21.47 57.58 -9.52
CA ARG A 286 -22.17 56.45 -8.90
C ARG A 286 -21.77 55.11 -9.52
N GLN A 287 -21.53 55.05 -10.82
CA GLN A 287 -21.04 53.83 -11.47
C GLN A 287 -19.62 53.47 -11.01
N LEU A 288 -18.73 54.46 -10.87
CA LEU A 288 -17.37 54.25 -10.35
C LEU A 288 -17.37 53.80 -8.88
N GLU A 289 -18.25 54.36 -8.05
CA GLU A 289 -18.45 53.93 -6.65
C GLU A 289 -18.95 52.49 -6.55
N VAL A 290 -19.91 52.09 -7.40
CA VAL A 290 -20.40 50.70 -7.46
C VAL A 290 -19.30 49.75 -7.91
N ALA A 291 -18.51 50.12 -8.91
CA ALA A 291 -17.37 49.31 -9.36
C ALA A 291 -16.29 49.18 -8.27
N ALA A 292 -15.97 50.26 -7.56
CA ALA A 292 -15.04 50.23 -6.44
C ALA A 292 -15.55 49.36 -5.28
N ALA A 293 -16.86 49.41 -4.99
CA ALA A 293 -17.49 48.54 -4.00
C ALA A 293 -17.40 47.06 -4.40
N SER A 294 -17.65 46.73 -5.67
CA SER A 294 -17.49 45.37 -6.20
C SER A 294 -16.05 44.85 -6.05
N LEU A 295 -15.04 45.67 -6.39
CA LEU A 295 -13.64 45.30 -6.19
C LEU A 295 -13.28 45.17 -4.70
N SER A 296 -13.88 45.96 -3.82
CA SER A 296 -13.69 45.83 -2.38
C SER A 296 -14.15 44.47 -1.87
N GLU A 297 -15.31 43.98 -2.32
CA GLU A 297 -15.79 42.64 -1.98
C GLU A 297 -14.85 41.54 -2.48
N GLU A 298 -14.28 41.69 -3.68
CA GLU A 298 -13.31 40.75 -4.23
C GLU A 298 -12.00 40.71 -3.41
N VAL A 299 -11.50 41.88 -3.00
CA VAL A 299 -10.31 41.98 -2.12
C VAL A 299 -10.57 41.31 -0.77
N GLU A 300 -11.76 41.51 -0.19
CA GLU A 300 -12.16 40.85 1.06
C GLU A 300 -12.22 39.33 0.90
N ARG A 301 -12.84 38.83 -0.18
CA ARG A 301 -12.87 37.38 -0.50
C ARG A 301 -11.47 36.79 -0.67
N LEU A 302 -10.54 37.51 -1.30
CA LEU A 302 -9.14 37.08 -1.40
C LEU A 302 -8.46 37.04 -0.04
N GLY A 303 -8.75 38.00 0.83
CA GLY A 303 -8.30 38.00 2.23
C GLY A 303 -8.77 36.76 2.99
N ASP A 304 -10.04 36.40 2.85
CA ASP A 304 -10.61 35.18 3.44
C ASP A 304 -9.94 33.91 2.91
N MET A 305 -9.70 33.84 1.59
CA MET A 305 -8.99 32.70 0.98
C MET A 305 -7.55 32.56 1.50
N ARG A 306 -6.84 33.66 1.75
CA ARG A 306 -5.50 33.64 2.37
C ARG A 306 -5.54 33.09 3.79
N GLN A 307 -6.50 33.53 4.61
CA GLN A 307 -6.66 32.98 5.96
C GLN A 307 -6.99 31.49 5.92
N ARG A 308 -7.84 31.05 4.97
CA ARG A 308 -8.11 29.62 4.79
C ARG A 308 -6.85 28.86 4.40
N ARG A 309 -6.06 29.36 3.44
CA ARG A 309 -4.75 28.77 3.07
C ARG A 309 -3.85 28.60 4.30
N GLU A 310 -3.72 29.62 5.14
CA GLU A 310 -2.90 29.55 6.37
C GLU A 310 -3.38 28.45 7.32
N ARG A 311 -4.71 28.32 7.51
CA ARG A 311 -5.30 27.26 8.35
C ARG A 311 -5.01 25.87 7.79
N ILE A 312 -5.10 25.69 6.48
CA ILE A 312 -4.81 24.40 5.82
C ILE A 312 -3.33 24.05 5.93
N ILE A 313 -2.43 25.01 5.73
CA ILE A 313 -0.99 24.78 5.93
C ILE A 313 -0.70 24.39 7.39
N ALA A 314 -1.35 25.05 8.36
CA ALA A 314 -1.22 24.69 9.77
C ALA A 314 -1.69 23.25 10.04
N ARG A 315 -2.83 22.85 9.45
CA ARG A 315 -3.36 21.47 9.53
C ARG A 315 -2.40 20.45 8.91
N LEU A 316 -1.87 20.74 7.73
CA LEU A 316 -0.90 19.86 7.05
C LEU A 316 0.38 19.71 7.89
N ARG A 317 0.88 20.80 8.51
CA ARG A 317 2.01 20.74 9.44
C ARG A 317 1.70 19.88 10.67
N ALA A 318 0.47 19.93 11.18
CA ALA A 318 0.05 19.08 12.30
C ALA A 318 0.05 17.59 11.94
N GLU A 319 -0.42 17.23 10.73
CA GLU A 319 -0.40 15.86 10.23
C GLU A 319 1.04 15.35 10.01
N VAL A 320 1.91 16.17 9.43
CA VAL A 320 3.35 15.86 9.31
C VAL A 320 4.00 15.67 10.68
N ALA A 321 3.64 16.50 11.68
CA ALA A 321 4.13 16.34 13.04
C ALA A 321 3.66 15.04 13.70
N LEU A 322 2.44 14.57 13.42
CA LEU A 322 1.99 13.25 13.84
C LEU A 322 2.81 12.13 13.20
N LEU A 323 3.14 12.22 11.91
CA LEU A 323 3.97 11.24 11.22
C LEU A 323 5.41 11.20 11.80
N GLU A 324 6.00 12.37 12.09
CA GLU A 324 7.31 12.44 12.78
C GLU A 324 7.24 11.80 14.16
N ARG A 325 6.20 12.11 14.94
CA ARG A 325 5.99 11.51 16.26
C ARG A 325 5.87 9.99 16.16
N ALA A 326 5.16 9.48 15.14
CA ALA A 326 5.03 8.05 14.90
C ALA A 326 6.37 7.42 14.56
N ARG A 327 7.16 8.07 13.69
CA ARG A 327 8.53 7.63 13.36
C ARG A 327 9.40 7.51 14.61
N VAL A 328 9.42 8.55 15.46
CA VAL A 328 10.21 8.55 16.70
C VAL A 328 9.75 7.44 17.65
N ALA A 329 8.44 7.25 17.80
CA ALA A 329 7.90 6.22 18.67
C ALA A 329 8.15 4.79 18.13
N LEU A 330 8.17 4.60 16.80
CA LEU A 330 8.59 3.34 16.18
C LEU A 330 10.08 3.07 16.37
N LEU A 331 10.93 4.12 16.32
CA LEU A 331 12.35 4.00 16.63
C LEU A 331 12.58 3.58 18.09
N SER A 332 11.81 4.10 19.05
CA SER A 332 11.92 3.68 20.45
C SER A 332 11.46 2.24 20.68
N LEU A 333 10.43 1.78 19.97
CA LEU A 333 9.99 0.37 20.04
C LEU A 333 11.06 -0.62 19.56
N ARG A 334 12.01 -0.18 18.73
CA ARG A 334 13.08 -1.05 18.23
C ARG A 334 14.05 -1.47 19.33
N SER A 335 14.35 -0.60 20.30
CA SER A 335 15.32 -0.85 21.37
C SER A 335 14.75 -1.59 22.59
N GLY A 336 13.42 -1.75 22.70
CA GLY A 336 12.77 -2.43 23.83
C GLY A 336 12.88 -3.96 23.85
N GLN A 337 12.48 -4.58 24.97
CA GLN A 337 12.36 -6.04 25.11
C GLN A 337 11.12 -6.57 24.36
N ALA A 338 11.24 -7.73 23.69
CA ALA A 338 10.21 -8.26 22.78
C ALA A 338 8.79 -8.40 23.39
N GLN A 339 8.68 -8.74 24.67
CA GLN A 339 7.38 -8.90 25.35
C GLN A 339 6.68 -7.56 25.64
N LEU A 340 7.44 -6.48 25.86
CA LEU A 340 6.87 -5.15 26.09
C LEU A 340 6.44 -4.49 24.77
N LYS A 341 7.11 -4.83 23.65
CA LYS A 341 6.81 -4.26 22.33
C LYS A 341 5.35 -4.40 21.92
N ALA A 342 4.73 -5.55 22.19
CA ALA A 342 3.36 -5.82 21.78
C ALA A 342 2.35 -4.87 22.46
N ALA A 343 2.46 -4.77 23.78
CA ALA A 343 1.61 -3.91 24.60
C ALA A 343 1.86 -2.42 24.30
N GLU A 344 3.13 -2.04 24.13
CA GLU A 344 3.51 -0.67 23.77
C GLU A 344 2.99 -0.30 22.38
N LEU A 345 3.11 -1.19 21.39
CA LEU A 345 2.62 -0.98 20.03
C LEU A 345 1.09 -0.85 20.01
N ALA A 346 0.36 -1.69 20.73
CA ALA A 346 -1.09 -1.57 20.89
C ALA A 346 -1.50 -0.25 21.56
N SER A 347 -0.76 0.19 22.59
CA SER A 347 -1.00 1.49 23.23
C SER A 347 -0.73 2.65 22.28
N LEU A 348 0.30 2.53 21.45
CA LEU A 348 0.72 3.51 20.47
C LEU A 348 -0.33 3.62 19.36
N ALA A 349 -0.77 2.49 18.78
CA ALA A 349 -1.82 2.45 17.76
C ALA A 349 -3.10 3.16 18.25
N ARG A 350 -3.55 2.85 19.48
CA ARG A 350 -4.71 3.52 20.09
C ARG A 350 -4.50 5.03 20.28
N ARG A 351 -3.34 5.44 20.79
CA ARG A 351 -3.00 6.86 20.99
C ARG A 351 -2.96 7.63 19.67
N PHE A 352 -2.33 7.09 18.63
CA PHE A 352 -2.28 7.74 17.32
C PHE A 352 -3.65 7.81 16.67
N ARG A 353 -4.45 6.75 16.78
CA ARG A 353 -5.83 6.76 16.30
C ARG A 353 -6.62 7.88 16.97
N ALA A 354 -6.59 7.98 18.30
CA ALA A 354 -7.29 9.03 19.04
C ALA A 354 -6.80 10.44 18.68
N LEU A 355 -5.49 10.64 18.52
CA LEU A 355 -4.93 11.93 18.10
C LEU A 355 -5.34 12.28 16.67
N SER A 356 -5.31 11.32 15.75
CA SER A 356 -5.71 11.54 14.35
C SER A 356 -7.20 11.87 14.21
N THR A 357 -8.07 11.25 15.02
CA THR A 357 -9.50 11.56 15.01
C THR A 357 -9.77 12.92 15.64
N ALA A 358 -9.13 13.24 16.77
CA ALA A 358 -9.28 14.55 17.40
C ALA A 358 -8.85 15.69 16.46
N GLN A 359 -7.71 15.55 15.77
CA GLN A 359 -7.27 16.54 14.78
C GLN A 359 -8.22 16.65 13.58
N GLY A 360 -8.78 15.53 13.13
CA GLY A 360 -9.79 15.52 12.07
C GLY A 360 -11.07 16.25 12.47
N GLU A 361 -11.55 16.02 13.69
CA GLU A 361 -12.74 16.66 14.26
C GLU A 361 -12.52 18.16 14.51
N GLU A 362 -11.37 18.56 15.06
CA GLU A 362 -11.01 19.97 15.24
C GLU A 362 -10.97 20.72 13.91
N GLY A 363 -10.39 20.11 12.86
CA GLY A 363 -10.38 20.67 11.53
C GLY A 363 -11.79 20.87 10.96
N GLN A 364 -12.64 19.85 11.05
CA GLN A 364 -14.03 19.93 10.58
C GLN A 364 -14.86 20.95 11.36
N ALA A 365 -14.66 21.05 12.68
CA ALA A 365 -15.33 22.05 13.51
C ALA A 365 -14.91 23.47 13.13
N MET A 366 -13.62 23.70 12.86
CA MET A 366 -13.13 25.00 12.38
C MET A 366 -13.72 25.37 11.01
N ASP A 367 -13.83 24.42 10.10
CA ASP A 367 -14.42 24.63 8.78
C ASP A 367 -15.93 24.92 8.87
N ALA A 368 -16.65 24.22 9.75
CA ALA A 368 -18.08 24.45 10.00
C ALA A 368 -18.35 25.83 10.63
N VAL A 369 -17.54 26.24 11.60
CA VAL A 369 -17.62 27.59 12.21
C VAL A 369 -17.33 28.66 11.16
N ALA A 370 -16.29 28.46 10.33
CA ALA A 370 -15.98 29.39 9.24
C ALA A 370 -17.14 29.51 8.24
N ALA A 371 -17.77 28.39 7.87
CA ALA A 371 -18.92 28.38 6.97
C ALA A 371 -20.15 29.09 7.58
N GLN A 372 -20.42 28.88 8.88
CA GLN A 372 -21.51 29.57 9.58
C GLN A 372 -21.30 31.08 9.68
N VAL A 373 -20.07 31.54 9.90
CA VAL A 373 -19.76 32.98 9.91
C VAL A 373 -20.02 33.61 8.54
N THR A 374 -19.59 32.95 7.45
CA THR A 374 -19.90 33.44 6.09
C THR A 374 -21.40 33.43 5.79
N LEU A 375 -22.16 32.43 6.25
CA LEU A 375 -23.62 32.40 6.04
C LEU A 375 -24.34 33.49 6.86
N ALA A 376 -23.88 33.78 8.08
CA ALA A 376 -24.42 34.84 8.91
C ALA A 376 -24.16 36.24 8.34
N GLN A 377 -23.05 36.44 7.63
CA GLN A 377 -22.75 37.70 6.94
C GLN A 377 -23.53 37.87 5.63
N VAL A 378 -23.97 36.79 5.00
CA VAL A 378 -24.75 36.81 3.74
C VAL A 378 -26.25 36.95 3.97
N ALA A 379 -26.76 36.74 5.20
CA ALA A 379 -28.17 36.95 5.51
C ALA A 379 -28.54 38.45 5.40
N PRO A 380 -29.36 38.85 4.41
CA PRO A 380 -29.67 40.25 4.19
C PRO A 380 -30.68 40.75 5.23
N VAL A 381 -30.45 41.99 5.63
CA VAL A 381 -31.38 42.86 6.35
C VAL A 381 -32.68 43.01 5.52
N GLU A 382 -33.76 42.37 5.93
CA GLU A 382 -35.15 42.70 5.55
C GLU A 382 -35.90 43.07 6.84
N ALA A 383 -36.69 44.14 6.96
CA ALA A 383 -37.22 45.11 6.00
C ALA A 383 -37.48 46.45 6.73
N PRO A 384 -37.55 47.60 6.03
CA PRO A 384 -37.94 48.88 6.64
C PRO A 384 -39.38 48.82 7.18
N PRO A 385 -39.69 49.50 8.30
CA PRO A 385 -40.99 49.42 8.95
C PRO A 385 -42.10 49.97 8.06
N PRO A 386 -43.32 49.39 8.10
CA PRO A 386 -44.47 49.93 7.39
C PRO A 386 -44.86 51.30 7.96
N ALA A 387 -45.17 52.22 7.05
CA ALA A 387 -45.53 53.61 7.29
C ALA A 387 -46.89 53.77 8.00
#